data_AF-D6LE51-F1
#
_entry.id   AF-D6LE51-F1
#
_cell.length_a   1.000
_cell.length_b   1.000
_cell.length_c   1.000
_cell.angle_alpha   90.00
_cell.angle_beta   90.00
_cell.angle_gamma   90.00
#
_symmetry.space_group_name_H-M   'P 1'
#
loop_
_entity.id
_entity.type
_entity.pdbx_description
1 polymer ?
#
loop_
_entity_poly.entity_id
_entity_poly.type
_entity_poly.pdbx_seq_one_letter_code
_entity_poly.pdbx_strand_id
1 'polypeptide(L)'
;GANGAVKYDVKTTSLTSTDGKVNTPATNNLVTANDVANAINNAGWKANAEAIGTGAKTGTPSAQLVKNGSTVTYVAGDNLTVKQDVTSGDHKYTYSLNKDLTGLDSVTTKTITIPGATPGTNDVVINKDGISAGNKVIKNVAPGVNPTDAVNKSQLDKIGDNEIKLGGDNASSTTGQKLSKSGGLKFNVVGTTDEIVTVASGDQVKVGLAQAVKDNINNKADKNLSNITNAGKDVIKDTAAWKVKANSNPAETVKGGDEVVFKDGAGVKITQSGKEFTISADTSKISQATKISYTANGTTPKQEVSLADGLNFQDGKFTKASVDTAGKVKYDTVTQGITVTNGKATVPATDGLTTAKDIANVVNNLGWKANAG
;
A
#
# COMPACT_ATOMS: atom_id res chain seq x y z
N GLY A 1 74.09 -122.81 -66.87
CA GLY A 1 74.66 -122.62 -68.22
C GLY A 1 75.54 -121.39 -68.20
N ALA A 2 76.70 -121.47 -68.87
CA ALA A 2 77.78 -120.50 -69.10
C ALA A 2 77.77 -119.16 -68.33
N ASN A 3 78.79 -119.00 -67.48
CA ASN A 3 79.19 -117.85 -66.64
C ASN A 3 78.32 -117.61 -65.38
N GLY A 4 78.84 -118.03 -64.22
CA GLY A 4 78.17 -118.01 -62.91
C GLY A 4 77.83 -116.61 -62.37
N ALA A 5 76.70 -116.06 -62.81
CA ALA A 5 76.05 -114.93 -62.18
C ALA A 5 75.17 -115.43 -61.01
N VAL A 6 75.51 -115.05 -59.77
CA VAL A 6 74.62 -115.23 -58.62
C VAL A 6 73.55 -114.15 -58.69
N LYS A 7 72.29 -114.54 -58.82
CA LYS A 7 71.14 -113.63 -58.82
C LYS A 7 70.52 -113.63 -57.43
N TYR A 8 70.57 -112.49 -56.74
CA TYR A 8 69.86 -112.28 -55.49
C TYR A 8 68.51 -111.62 -55.77
N ASP A 9 67.41 -112.24 -55.35
CA ASP A 9 66.09 -111.61 -55.41
C ASP A 9 65.92 -110.70 -54.19
N VAL A 10 66.17 -109.40 -54.40
CA VAL A 10 65.95 -108.39 -53.38
C VAL A 10 64.45 -108.11 -53.29
N LYS A 11 63.83 -108.53 -52.19
CA LYS A 11 62.42 -108.22 -51.90
C LYS A 11 62.28 -106.75 -51.51
N THR A 12 61.60 -105.98 -52.34
CA THR A 12 61.18 -104.62 -52.02
C THR A 12 59.71 -104.56 -51.62
N THR A 13 59.32 -103.51 -50.91
CA THR A 13 57.92 -103.15 -50.65
C THR A 13 57.72 -101.68 -50.96
N SER A 14 56.51 -101.31 -51.40
CA SER A 14 56.16 -99.90 -51.54
C SER A 14 55.66 -99.32 -50.22
N LEU A 15 55.91 -98.03 -50.02
CA LEU A 15 55.35 -97.23 -48.95
C LEU A 15 54.25 -96.34 -49.52
N THR A 16 53.09 -96.33 -48.88
CA THR A 16 51.92 -95.55 -49.27
C THR A 16 51.53 -94.60 -48.13
N SER A 17 51.21 -93.36 -48.46
CA SER A 17 50.62 -92.40 -47.52
C SER A 17 49.13 -92.24 -47.80
N THR A 18 48.30 -92.42 -46.77
CA THR A 18 46.85 -92.16 -46.81
C THR A 18 46.53 -91.13 -45.74
N ASP A 19 45.85 -90.05 -46.12
CA ASP A 19 45.52 -88.93 -45.21
C ASP A 19 46.72 -88.32 -44.46
N GLY A 20 47.92 -88.40 -45.06
CA GLY A 20 49.16 -87.87 -44.49
C GLY A 20 49.96 -88.86 -43.64
N LYS A 21 49.44 -90.06 -43.38
CA LYS A 21 50.12 -91.09 -42.61
C LYS A 21 50.68 -92.18 -43.51
N VAL A 22 51.99 -92.43 -43.41
CA VAL A 22 52.66 -93.55 -44.10
C VAL A 22 52.28 -94.88 -43.43
N ASN A 23 52.01 -95.91 -44.24
CA ASN A 23 51.73 -97.25 -43.74
C ASN A 23 52.96 -97.90 -43.07
N THR A 24 52.72 -98.76 -42.08
CA THR A 24 53.76 -99.64 -41.53
C THR A 24 53.83 -100.91 -42.39
N PRO A 25 54.99 -101.25 -43.00
CA PRO A 25 55.12 -102.49 -43.76
C PRO A 25 54.91 -103.74 -42.89
N ALA A 26 54.27 -104.77 -43.45
CA ALA A 26 53.98 -106.02 -42.73
C ALA A 26 55.23 -106.89 -42.49
N THR A 27 56.32 -106.66 -43.23
CA THR A 27 57.59 -107.39 -43.14
C THR A 27 58.77 -106.43 -43.34
N ASN A 28 59.94 -106.76 -42.78
CA ASN A 28 61.18 -105.96 -42.88
C ASN A 28 61.83 -106.06 -44.28
N ASN A 29 61.16 -105.58 -45.32
CA ASN A 29 61.66 -105.55 -46.69
C ASN A 29 62.41 -104.25 -47.00
N LEU A 30 63.19 -104.24 -48.08
CA LEU A 30 63.85 -103.03 -48.59
C LEU A 30 62.85 -102.12 -49.33
N VAL A 31 63.20 -100.85 -49.50
CA VAL A 31 62.41 -99.83 -50.23
C VAL A 31 63.31 -99.13 -51.24
N THR A 32 62.76 -98.65 -52.37
CA THR A 32 63.53 -97.86 -53.33
C THR A 32 63.56 -96.38 -52.94
N ALA A 33 64.52 -95.61 -53.48
CA ALA A 33 64.54 -94.16 -53.29
C ALA A 33 63.24 -93.50 -53.79
N ASN A 34 62.63 -94.04 -54.86
CA ASN A 34 61.34 -93.58 -55.37
C ASN A 34 60.20 -93.86 -54.37
N ASP A 35 60.17 -95.04 -53.74
CA ASP A 35 59.16 -95.36 -52.72
C ASP A 35 59.25 -94.40 -51.53
N VAL A 36 60.48 -94.13 -51.07
CA VAL A 36 60.73 -93.21 -49.96
C VAL A 36 60.32 -91.78 -50.32
N ALA A 37 60.73 -91.27 -51.48
CA ALA A 37 60.35 -89.94 -51.95
C ALA A 37 58.83 -89.79 -52.11
N ASN A 38 58.16 -90.79 -52.70
CA ASN A 38 56.72 -90.78 -52.87
C ASN A 38 55.97 -90.80 -51.54
N ALA A 39 56.41 -91.60 -50.57
CA ALA A 39 55.81 -91.62 -49.24
C ALA A 39 56.00 -90.30 -48.50
N ILE A 40 57.20 -89.71 -48.53
CA ILE A 40 57.50 -88.42 -47.88
C ILE A 40 56.70 -87.27 -48.51
N ASN A 41 56.65 -87.20 -49.84
CA ASN A 41 55.94 -86.13 -50.55
C ASN A 41 54.42 -86.22 -50.40
N ASN A 42 53.88 -87.38 -50.03
CA ASN A 42 52.45 -87.57 -49.75
C ASN A 42 52.11 -87.68 -48.26
N ALA A 43 53.11 -87.69 -47.36
CA ALA A 43 52.91 -87.58 -45.93
C ALA A 43 52.63 -86.13 -45.53
N GLY A 44 52.01 -85.93 -44.37
CA GLY A 44 51.63 -84.61 -43.90
C GLY A 44 50.71 -84.63 -42.69
N TRP A 45 50.17 -83.46 -42.36
CA TRP A 45 49.22 -83.26 -41.26
C TRP A 45 48.00 -82.49 -41.77
N LYS A 46 46.87 -82.58 -41.06
CA LYS A 46 45.64 -81.87 -41.44
C LYS A 46 45.51 -80.53 -40.70
N ALA A 47 45.25 -79.46 -41.43
CA ALA A 47 44.95 -78.13 -40.88
C ALA A 47 43.46 -77.80 -41.05
N ASN A 48 42.83 -77.19 -40.04
CA ASN A 48 41.44 -76.72 -40.09
C ASN A 48 41.29 -75.40 -39.30
N ALA A 49 40.25 -74.61 -39.60
CA ALA A 49 39.91 -73.41 -38.86
C ALA A 49 38.52 -73.55 -38.21
N GLU A 50 38.43 -73.25 -36.91
CA GLU A 50 37.18 -73.26 -36.15
C GLU A 50 37.04 -71.98 -35.33
N ALA A 51 35.82 -71.67 -34.90
CA ALA A 51 35.50 -70.50 -34.08
C ALA A 51 34.77 -70.92 -32.80
N ILE A 52 35.02 -70.22 -31.70
CA ILE A 52 34.34 -70.37 -30.41
C ILE A 52 33.92 -69.00 -29.87
N GLY A 53 32.85 -68.96 -29.07
CA GLY A 53 32.37 -67.70 -28.48
C GLY A 53 31.94 -66.70 -29.55
N THR A 54 32.52 -65.50 -29.51
CA THR A 54 32.27 -64.42 -30.49
C THR A 54 33.17 -64.48 -31.71
N GLY A 55 34.04 -65.49 -31.83
CA GLY A 55 34.84 -65.69 -33.03
C GLY A 55 33.95 -65.98 -34.23
N ALA A 56 34.35 -65.52 -35.41
CA ALA A 56 33.67 -65.80 -36.67
C ALA A 56 34.58 -66.57 -37.60
N LYS A 57 34.02 -67.54 -38.34
CA LYS A 57 34.66 -68.14 -39.50
C LYS A 57 33.97 -67.64 -40.76
N THR A 58 34.75 -67.22 -41.74
CA THR A 58 34.25 -66.87 -43.07
C THR A 58 34.56 -68.01 -44.04
N GLY A 59 33.72 -68.16 -45.07
CA GLY A 59 33.78 -69.30 -45.99
C GLY A 59 33.33 -70.63 -45.34
N THR A 60 33.80 -71.74 -45.90
CA THR A 60 33.47 -73.11 -45.45
C THR A 60 34.74 -73.92 -45.14
N PRO A 61 35.48 -73.61 -44.06
CA PRO A 61 36.68 -74.36 -43.69
C PRO A 61 36.39 -75.85 -43.43
N SER A 62 37.32 -76.70 -43.83
CA SER A 62 37.34 -78.14 -43.52
C SER A 62 38.78 -78.60 -43.40
N ALA A 63 39.02 -79.73 -42.73
CA ALA A 63 40.37 -80.25 -42.51
C ALA A 63 41.05 -80.66 -43.85
N GLN A 64 42.12 -79.95 -44.22
CA GLN A 64 42.87 -80.20 -45.45
C GLN A 64 44.27 -80.74 -45.15
N LEU A 65 44.76 -81.68 -45.96
CA LEU A 65 46.10 -82.25 -45.82
C LEU A 65 47.17 -81.26 -46.30
N VAL A 66 48.07 -80.88 -45.39
CA VAL A 66 49.28 -80.10 -45.67
C VAL A 66 50.41 -81.08 -45.97
N LYS A 67 50.77 -81.22 -47.25
CA LYS A 67 51.86 -82.10 -47.71
C LYS A 67 53.22 -81.48 -47.47
N ASN A 68 54.27 -82.31 -47.45
CA ASN A 68 55.64 -81.81 -47.40
C ASN A 68 55.94 -80.84 -48.55
N GLY A 69 56.60 -79.72 -48.25
CA GLY A 69 56.83 -78.61 -49.18
C GLY A 69 55.66 -77.61 -49.34
N SER A 70 54.51 -77.84 -48.69
CA SER A 70 53.40 -76.87 -48.69
C SER A 70 53.58 -75.80 -47.61
N THR A 71 53.01 -74.61 -47.84
CA THR A 71 53.02 -73.50 -46.88
C THR A 71 51.66 -73.33 -46.22
N VAL A 72 51.66 -73.11 -44.90
CA VAL A 72 50.48 -72.62 -44.16
C VAL A 72 50.73 -71.16 -43.81
N THR A 73 49.81 -70.28 -44.24
CA THR A 73 49.91 -68.84 -44.02
C THR A 73 48.90 -68.40 -42.97
N TYR A 74 49.38 -67.72 -41.92
CA TYR A 74 48.53 -67.09 -40.91
C TYR A 74 48.37 -65.61 -41.24
N VAL A 75 47.21 -65.26 -41.82
CA VAL A 75 46.90 -63.89 -42.22
C VAL A 75 46.30 -63.13 -41.04
N ALA A 76 46.85 -61.95 -40.75
CA ALA A 76 46.23 -61.01 -39.82
C ALA A 76 45.16 -60.21 -40.57
N GLY A 77 43.90 -60.30 -40.13
CA GLY A 77 42.82 -59.46 -40.64
C GLY A 77 42.89 -58.04 -40.06
N ASP A 78 41.87 -57.23 -40.35
CA ASP A 78 41.77 -55.88 -39.79
C ASP A 78 41.81 -55.90 -38.27
N ASN A 79 42.52 -54.91 -37.68
CA ASN A 79 42.69 -54.76 -36.23
C ASN A 79 43.43 -55.90 -35.51
N LEU A 80 43.90 -56.93 -36.22
CA LEU A 80 44.72 -58.01 -35.69
C LEU A 80 46.17 -57.86 -36.15
N THR A 81 47.10 -58.15 -35.25
CA THR A 81 48.52 -58.33 -35.55
C THR A 81 48.92 -59.77 -35.29
N VAL A 82 49.68 -60.37 -36.22
CA VAL A 82 50.33 -61.67 -36.04
C VAL A 82 51.83 -61.49 -36.18
N LYS A 83 52.59 -61.71 -35.10
CA LYS A 83 54.06 -61.71 -35.13
C LYS A 83 54.56 -63.15 -35.23
N GLN A 84 55.30 -63.46 -36.29
CA GLN A 84 56.10 -64.68 -36.38
C GLN A 84 57.50 -64.44 -35.80
N ASP A 85 57.95 -65.37 -34.96
CA ASP A 85 59.30 -65.43 -34.42
C ASP A 85 59.83 -66.85 -34.62
N VAL A 86 60.99 -66.98 -35.25
CA VAL A 86 61.61 -68.28 -35.53
C VAL A 86 63.04 -68.23 -34.99
N THR A 87 63.30 -69.04 -33.97
CA THR A 87 64.63 -69.14 -33.34
C THR A 87 65.04 -70.60 -33.33
N SER A 88 66.14 -70.93 -34.02
CA SER A 88 66.71 -72.29 -34.08
C SER A 88 65.72 -73.41 -34.48
N GLY A 89 64.73 -73.09 -35.32
CA GLY A 89 63.71 -74.03 -35.78
C GLY A 89 62.46 -74.11 -34.89
N ASP A 90 62.42 -73.40 -33.76
CA ASP A 90 61.20 -73.24 -32.96
C ASP A 90 60.37 -72.08 -33.52
N HIS A 91 59.11 -72.36 -33.84
CA HIS A 91 58.18 -71.37 -34.37
C HIS A 91 57.25 -70.87 -33.28
N LYS A 92 57.21 -69.55 -33.08
CA LYS A 92 56.27 -68.88 -32.18
C LYS A 92 55.46 -67.83 -32.95
N TYR A 93 54.15 -67.90 -32.83
CA TYR A 93 53.22 -66.93 -33.39
C TYR A 93 52.48 -66.22 -32.25
N THR A 94 52.61 -64.89 -32.17
CA THR A 94 51.91 -64.07 -31.18
C THR A 94 50.79 -63.30 -31.85
N TYR A 95 49.57 -63.48 -31.36
CA TYR A 95 48.39 -62.73 -31.79
C TYR A 95 48.13 -61.59 -30.81
N SER A 96 47.90 -60.39 -31.32
CA SER A 96 47.54 -59.22 -30.53
C SER A 96 46.58 -58.33 -31.28
N LEU A 97 45.77 -57.56 -30.56
CA LEU A 97 45.04 -56.45 -31.19
C LEU A 97 46.02 -55.34 -31.58
N ASN A 98 45.67 -54.60 -32.63
CA ASN A 98 46.37 -53.36 -32.96
C ASN A 98 46.19 -52.35 -31.81
N LYS A 99 47.22 -51.53 -31.57
CA LYS A 99 47.12 -50.48 -30.53
C LYS A 99 46.02 -49.47 -30.85
N ASP A 100 45.94 -49.09 -32.12
CA ASP A 100 44.89 -48.25 -32.66
C ASP A 100 43.95 -49.14 -33.47
N LEU A 101 42.71 -49.26 -33.01
CA LEU A 101 41.65 -49.97 -33.72
C LEU A 101 40.95 -48.99 -34.66
N THR A 102 40.90 -49.29 -35.95
CA THR A 102 40.31 -48.42 -36.97
C THR A 102 39.23 -49.16 -37.75
N GLY A 103 38.29 -48.43 -38.36
CA GLY A 103 37.22 -49.02 -39.18
C GLY A 103 36.21 -49.87 -38.40
N LEU A 104 36.10 -49.71 -37.09
CA LEU A 104 35.06 -50.37 -36.29
C LEU A 104 33.72 -49.63 -36.45
N ASP A 105 32.66 -50.36 -36.80
CA ASP A 105 31.31 -49.78 -36.87
C ASP A 105 30.69 -49.55 -35.48
N SER A 106 30.92 -50.47 -34.54
CA SER A 106 30.40 -50.34 -33.18
C SER A 106 31.24 -51.10 -32.15
N VAL A 107 31.20 -50.61 -30.91
CA VAL A 107 31.73 -51.29 -29.73
C VAL A 107 30.65 -51.28 -28.67
N THR A 108 30.19 -52.46 -28.24
CA THR A 108 29.20 -52.58 -27.16
C THR A 108 29.92 -52.86 -25.85
N THR A 109 29.78 -51.95 -24.89
CA THR A 109 30.28 -52.11 -23.51
C THR A 109 29.21 -51.70 -22.51
N LYS A 110 29.27 -52.24 -21.30
CA LYS A 110 28.37 -51.85 -20.19
C LYS A 110 28.73 -50.47 -19.64
N THR A 111 30.02 -50.17 -19.60
CA THR A 111 30.58 -48.96 -18.99
C THR A 111 31.84 -48.53 -19.73
N ILE A 112 31.98 -47.23 -19.97
CA ILE A 112 33.26 -46.62 -20.34
C ILE A 112 33.77 -45.87 -19.11
N THR A 113 34.97 -46.24 -18.65
CA THR A 113 35.62 -45.62 -17.49
C THR A 113 36.97 -45.07 -17.94
N ILE A 114 37.18 -43.77 -17.73
CA ILE A 114 38.49 -43.15 -17.83
C ILE A 114 39.00 -43.03 -16.39
N PRO A 115 39.91 -43.92 -15.96
CA PRO A 115 40.39 -43.91 -14.59
C PRO A 115 41.09 -42.59 -14.29
N GLY A 116 40.91 -42.11 -13.06
CA GLY A 116 41.65 -40.97 -12.56
C GLY A 116 43.17 -41.18 -12.68
N ALA A 117 43.92 -40.09 -12.91
CA ALA A 117 45.37 -40.14 -13.14
C ALA A 117 46.16 -40.74 -11.96
N THR A 118 45.60 -40.70 -10.76
CA THR A 118 46.13 -41.32 -9.55
C THR A 118 45.07 -42.21 -8.87
N PRO A 119 45.47 -43.36 -8.30
CA PRO A 119 44.57 -44.20 -7.51
C PRO A 119 43.88 -43.40 -6.41
N GLY A 120 42.55 -43.53 -6.31
CA GLY A 120 41.73 -42.79 -5.34
C GLY A 120 41.18 -41.44 -5.84
N THR A 121 41.47 -41.05 -7.09
CA THR A 121 40.77 -39.92 -7.74
C THR A 121 39.53 -40.40 -8.49
N ASN A 122 38.50 -39.53 -8.57
CA ASN A 122 37.23 -39.90 -9.20
C ASN A 122 37.36 -40.07 -10.72
N ASP A 123 36.73 -41.12 -11.23
CA ASP A 123 36.71 -41.49 -12.65
C ASP A 123 35.69 -40.68 -13.45
N VAL A 124 35.96 -40.51 -14.74
CA VAL A 124 34.92 -40.12 -15.70
C VAL A 124 34.24 -41.39 -16.19
N VAL A 125 32.92 -41.46 -16.04
CA VAL A 125 32.14 -42.67 -16.32
C VAL A 125 30.98 -42.35 -17.24
N ILE A 126 30.79 -43.17 -18.27
CA ILE A 126 29.60 -43.19 -19.12
C ILE A 126 28.97 -44.58 -19.02
N ASN A 127 27.70 -44.63 -18.60
CA ASN A 127 26.94 -45.87 -18.48
C ASN A 127 25.44 -45.60 -18.67
N LYS A 128 24.59 -46.62 -18.43
CA LYS A 128 23.13 -46.52 -18.60
C LYS A 128 22.43 -45.48 -17.71
N ASP A 129 23.08 -45.02 -16.64
CA ASP A 129 22.53 -44.04 -15.70
C ASP A 129 22.95 -42.60 -16.04
N GLY A 130 23.82 -42.42 -17.04
CA GLY A 130 24.24 -41.11 -17.53
C GLY A 130 25.76 -40.92 -17.54
N ILE A 131 26.18 -39.67 -17.32
CA ILE A 131 27.58 -39.23 -17.36
C ILE A 131 28.00 -38.70 -16.00
N SER A 132 29.08 -39.25 -15.45
CA SER A 132 29.81 -38.66 -14.32
C SER A 132 31.07 -37.96 -14.82
N ALA A 133 31.24 -36.69 -14.46
CA ALA A 133 32.44 -35.91 -14.79
C ALA A 133 33.61 -36.14 -13.82
N GLY A 134 33.49 -37.03 -12.83
CA GLY A 134 34.60 -37.36 -11.92
C GLY A 134 35.16 -36.15 -11.14
N ASN A 135 34.28 -35.25 -10.69
CA ASN A 135 34.64 -33.95 -10.09
C ASN A 135 35.62 -33.13 -10.95
N LYS A 136 35.56 -33.26 -12.28
CA LYS A 136 36.29 -32.41 -13.22
C LYS A 136 35.36 -31.37 -13.82
N VAL A 137 35.96 -30.25 -14.23
CA VAL A 137 35.25 -29.25 -15.03
C VAL A 137 35.02 -29.79 -16.43
N ILE A 138 33.78 -29.72 -16.91
CA ILE A 138 33.46 -29.95 -18.32
C ILE A 138 33.78 -28.65 -19.06
N LYS A 139 34.86 -28.66 -19.86
CA LYS A 139 35.29 -27.51 -20.65
C LYS A 139 34.53 -27.45 -21.98
N ASN A 140 34.54 -26.28 -22.63
CA ASN A 140 34.02 -26.06 -23.98
C ASN A 140 32.51 -26.35 -24.14
N VAL A 141 31.73 -26.15 -23.07
CA VAL A 141 30.27 -26.21 -23.13
C VAL A 141 29.77 -24.93 -23.80
N ALA A 142 29.23 -25.05 -25.01
CA ALA A 142 28.57 -23.95 -25.70
C ALA A 142 27.34 -23.46 -24.88
N PRO A 143 26.89 -22.21 -25.06
CA PRO A 143 25.68 -21.75 -24.40
C PRO A 143 24.49 -22.64 -24.77
N GLY A 144 23.77 -23.15 -23.77
CA GLY A 144 22.55 -23.92 -23.99
C GLY A 144 21.45 -23.04 -24.57
N VAL A 145 20.70 -23.59 -25.53
CA VAL A 145 19.61 -22.89 -26.24
C VAL A 145 18.25 -23.54 -25.92
N ASN A 146 18.21 -24.86 -25.85
CA ASN A 146 17.00 -25.62 -25.57
C ASN A 146 16.83 -25.91 -24.08
N PRO A 147 15.61 -26.23 -23.60
CA PRO A 147 15.34 -26.45 -22.18
C PRO A 147 16.15 -27.55 -21.50
N THR A 148 16.69 -28.51 -22.26
CA THR A 148 17.46 -29.65 -21.76
C THR A 148 18.97 -29.53 -22.02
N ASP A 149 19.43 -28.41 -22.57
CA ASP A 149 20.85 -28.18 -22.80
C ASP A 149 21.55 -27.86 -21.48
N ALA A 150 22.82 -28.26 -21.35
CA ALA A 150 23.65 -27.82 -20.25
C ALA A 150 23.89 -26.30 -20.34
N VAL A 151 23.92 -25.63 -19.18
CA VAL A 151 24.29 -24.21 -19.09
C VAL A 151 25.78 -24.07 -18.80
N ASN A 152 26.44 -23.11 -19.43
CA ASN A 152 27.82 -22.77 -19.10
C ASN A 152 27.88 -21.57 -18.12
N LYS A 153 29.08 -21.31 -17.57
CA LYS A 153 29.26 -20.25 -16.57
C LYS A 153 28.87 -18.86 -17.09
N SER A 154 29.09 -18.56 -18.37
CA SER A 154 28.79 -17.22 -18.91
C SER A 154 27.29 -16.93 -18.96
N GLN A 155 26.44 -17.96 -19.13
CA GLN A 155 24.99 -17.80 -18.99
C GLN A 155 24.60 -17.46 -17.55
N LEU A 156 25.23 -18.11 -16.56
CA LEU A 156 25.01 -17.81 -15.15
C LEU A 156 25.52 -16.41 -14.75
N ASP A 157 26.70 -16.03 -15.23
CA ASP A 157 27.30 -14.72 -14.96
C ASP A 157 26.41 -13.59 -15.49
N LYS A 158 25.84 -13.73 -16.71
CA LYS A 158 24.89 -12.74 -17.26
C LYS A 158 23.68 -12.51 -16.35
N ILE A 159 23.16 -13.55 -15.71
CA ILE A 159 22.07 -13.41 -14.75
C ILE A 159 22.59 -12.72 -13.49
N GLY A 160 23.72 -13.15 -12.94
CA GLY A 160 24.32 -12.56 -11.74
C GLY A 160 24.76 -11.09 -11.88
N ASP A 161 25.08 -10.66 -13.10
CA ASP A 161 25.48 -9.31 -13.45
C ASP A 161 24.30 -8.37 -13.76
N ASN A 162 23.07 -8.87 -13.83
CA ASN A 162 21.90 -7.99 -13.95
C ASN A 162 21.87 -7.00 -12.77
N GLU A 163 21.80 -5.73 -13.12
CA GLU A 163 21.83 -4.62 -12.18
C GLU A 163 20.40 -4.12 -11.92
N ILE A 164 19.98 -4.11 -10.66
CA ILE A 164 18.68 -3.58 -10.23
C ILE A 164 18.87 -2.18 -9.64
N LYS A 165 18.02 -1.23 -10.05
CA LYS A 165 17.92 0.14 -9.53
C LYS A 165 16.47 0.45 -9.16
N LEU A 166 16.27 1.24 -8.11
CA LEU A 166 14.98 1.82 -7.79
C LEU A 166 14.99 3.31 -8.16
N GLY A 167 13.96 3.76 -8.87
CA GLY A 167 13.74 5.18 -9.16
C GLY A 167 13.00 5.88 -8.03
N GLY A 168 13.16 7.19 -7.94
CA GLY A 168 12.41 8.07 -7.05
C GLY A 168 11.93 9.32 -7.77
N ASP A 169 11.36 10.25 -7.01
CA ASP A 169 10.91 11.54 -7.52
C ASP A 169 12.06 12.35 -8.14
N ASN A 170 11.72 13.31 -8.99
CA ASN A 170 12.67 14.20 -9.68
C ASN A 170 13.75 13.44 -10.47
N ALA A 171 13.39 12.30 -11.06
CA ALA A 171 14.28 11.41 -11.82
C ALA A 171 15.51 10.93 -11.03
N SER A 172 15.44 10.91 -9.69
CA SER A 172 16.47 10.32 -8.84
C SER A 172 16.46 8.80 -8.94
N SER A 173 17.60 8.16 -8.68
CA SER A 173 17.68 6.70 -8.61
C SER A 173 18.75 6.25 -7.62
N THR A 174 18.57 5.06 -7.06
CA THR A 174 19.60 4.42 -6.24
C THR A 174 20.79 4.02 -7.10
N THR A 175 21.98 3.91 -6.49
CA THR A 175 23.09 3.17 -7.12
C THR A 175 22.64 1.75 -7.44
N GLY A 176 22.97 1.26 -8.63
CA GLY A 176 22.55 -0.07 -9.02
C GLY A 176 23.29 -1.16 -8.26
N GLN A 177 22.59 -2.26 -8.06
CA GLN A 177 23.10 -3.41 -7.33
C GLN A 177 22.97 -4.66 -8.18
N LYS A 178 24.08 -5.37 -8.35
CA LYS A 178 24.10 -6.66 -9.05
C LYS A 178 23.37 -7.73 -8.23
N LEU A 179 22.62 -8.63 -8.88
CA LEU A 179 21.99 -9.79 -8.23
C LEU A 179 23.00 -10.63 -7.42
N SER A 180 24.25 -10.67 -7.86
CA SER A 180 25.37 -11.36 -7.22
C SER A 180 26.00 -10.66 -6.01
N LYS A 181 25.42 -9.57 -5.49
CA LYS A 181 26.00 -8.79 -4.38
C LYS A 181 26.19 -9.66 -3.13
N SER A 182 27.43 -9.71 -2.63
CA SER A 182 27.77 -10.36 -1.36
C SER A 182 27.00 -9.72 -0.19
N GLY A 183 26.40 -10.56 0.67
CA GLY A 183 25.50 -10.12 1.74
C GLY A 183 24.05 -9.86 1.32
N GLY A 184 23.71 -10.09 0.05
CA GLY A 184 22.35 -9.95 -0.49
C GLY A 184 22.01 -8.54 -0.94
N LEU A 185 20.87 -8.42 -1.62
CA LEU A 185 20.32 -7.14 -2.05
C LEU A 185 19.52 -6.50 -0.91
N LYS A 186 19.82 -5.23 -0.61
CA LYS A 186 19.06 -4.43 0.34
C LYS A 186 18.82 -3.03 -0.22
N PHE A 187 17.55 -2.65 -0.32
CA PHE A 187 17.12 -1.29 -0.59
C PHE A 187 16.30 -0.80 0.60
N ASN A 188 16.71 0.31 1.19
CA ASN A 188 15.95 0.94 2.26
C ASN A 188 14.85 1.80 1.64
N VAL A 189 13.62 1.71 2.15
CA VAL A 189 12.58 2.71 1.91
C VAL A 189 12.70 3.72 3.05
N VAL A 190 13.22 4.91 2.76
CA VAL A 190 13.51 5.93 3.78
C VAL A 190 12.55 7.09 3.58
N GLY A 191 11.81 7.44 4.62
CA GLY A 191 11.01 8.66 4.63
C GLY A 191 11.87 9.88 5.00
N THR A 192 11.45 11.08 4.58
CA THR A 192 12.05 12.31 5.11
C THR A 192 11.84 12.38 6.62
N THR A 193 12.91 12.71 7.35
CA THR A 193 12.90 12.86 8.80
C THR A 193 11.75 13.76 9.25
N ASP A 194 11.04 13.32 10.29
CA ASP A 194 9.87 14.02 10.88
C ASP A 194 8.66 14.21 9.95
N GLU A 195 8.70 13.71 8.71
CA GLU A 195 7.57 13.79 7.77
C GLU A 195 6.95 12.42 7.49
N ILE A 196 7.77 11.44 7.09
CA ILE A 196 7.35 10.09 6.71
C ILE A 196 8.10 9.06 7.55
N VAL A 197 7.37 8.10 8.10
CA VAL A 197 7.92 6.96 8.85
C VAL A 197 7.72 5.69 8.03
N THR A 198 8.77 4.89 7.95
CA THR A 198 8.76 3.58 7.29
C THR A 198 9.07 2.48 8.30
N VAL A 199 8.31 1.38 8.25
CA VAL A 199 8.51 0.22 9.13
C VAL A 199 8.49 -1.05 8.28
N ALA A 200 9.61 -1.76 8.24
CA ALA A 200 9.73 -3.06 7.57
C ALA A 200 9.48 -4.18 8.58
N SER A 201 8.61 -5.14 8.24
CA SER A 201 8.34 -6.32 9.05
C SER A 201 7.81 -7.45 8.15
N GLY A 202 8.38 -8.65 8.28
CA GLY A 202 8.05 -9.77 7.39
C GLY A 202 8.32 -9.44 5.93
N ASP A 203 7.30 -9.58 5.09
CA ASP A 203 7.32 -9.32 3.65
C ASP A 203 6.78 -7.92 3.27
N GLN A 204 6.51 -7.05 4.25
CA GLN A 204 5.90 -5.73 4.04
C GLN A 204 6.78 -4.57 4.50
N VAL A 205 6.66 -3.46 3.79
CA VAL A 205 7.11 -2.13 4.24
C VAL A 205 5.89 -1.24 4.37
N LYS A 206 5.58 -0.83 5.60
CA LYS A 206 4.52 0.16 5.87
C LYS A 206 5.11 1.55 5.73
N VAL A 207 4.41 2.43 5.02
CA VAL A 207 4.73 3.84 4.85
C VAL A 207 3.59 4.67 5.42
N GLY A 208 3.89 5.64 6.26
CA GLY A 208 2.88 6.52 6.83
C GLY A 208 3.45 7.87 7.26
N LEU A 209 2.55 8.80 7.60
CA LEU A 209 2.94 10.09 8.15
C LEU A 209 3.55 9.94 9.53
N ALA A 210 4.60 10.72 9.78
CA ALA A 210 5.17 10.91 11.10
C ALA A 210 4.16 11.51 12.08
N GLN A 211 4.38 11.27 13.38
CA GLN A 211 3.47 11.74 14.42
C GLN A 211 3.37 13.27 14.44
N ALA A 212 4.49 13.97 14.27
CA ALA A 212 4.49 15.44 14.21
C ALA A 212 3.60 16.00 13.09
N VAL A 213 3.58 15.37 11.91
CA VAL A 213 2.70 15.76 10.80
C VAL A 213 1.23 15.49 11.15
N LYS A 214 0.94 14.32 11.72
CA LYS A 214 -0.43 13.98 12.17
C LYS A 214 -0.92 14.98 13.21
N ASP A 215 -0.08 15.34 14.18
CA ASP A 215 -0.40 16.32 15.20
C ASP A 215 -0.60 17.72 14.61
N ASN A 216 0.22 18.13 13.62
CA ASN A 216 0.05 19.41 12.93
C ASN A 216 -1.29 19.47 12.17
N ILE A 217 -1.65 18.40 11.46
CA ILE A 217 -2.92 18.29 10.75
C ILE A 217 -4.08 18.33 11.75
N ASN A 218 -4.03 17.52 12.80
CA ASN A 218 -5.08 17.49 13.83
C ASN A 218 -5.24 18.84 14.51
N ASN A 219 -4.13 19.52 14.83
CA ASN A 219 -4.16 20.85 15.43
C ASN A 219 -4.77 21.86 14.45
N LYS A 220 -4.44 21.86 13.16
CA LYS A 220 -5.06 22.79 12.19
C LYS A 220 -6.53 22.47 11.87
N ALA A 221 -6.93 21.20 11.96
CA ALA A 221 -8.27 20.73 11.63
C ALA A 221 -9.20 20.57 12.85
N ASP A 222 -8.81 21.09 14.02
CA ASP A 222 -9.61 20.93 15.24
C ASP A 222 -10.99 21.61 15.08
N LYS A 223 -12.05 20.79 15.18
CA LYS A 223 -13.43 21.20 14.89
C LYS A 223 -14.01 22.13 15.94
N ASN A 224 -13.43 22.16 17.14
CA ASN A 224 -13.92 22.95 18.27
C ASN A 224 -13.30 24.36 18.35
N LEU A 225 -12.47 24.75 17.37
CA LEU A 225 -11.74 26.02 17.32
C LEU A 225 -10.79 26.25 18.53
N SER A 226 -10.42 25.21 19.29
CA SER A 226 -9.49 25.37 20.42
C SER A 226 -8.08 25.75 19.97
N ASN A 227 -7.76 25.44 18.71
CA ASN A 227 -6.52 25.69 17.99
C ASN A 227 -6.38 27.12 17.45
N ILE A 228 -7.41 27.97 17.54
CA ILE A 228 -7.32 29.35 17.02
C ILE A 228 -6.38 30.18 17.91
N THR A 229 -5.49 30.93 17.29
CA THR A 229 -4.63 31.88 17.98
C THR A 229 -5.45 33.03 18.56
N ASN A 230 -4.88 33.82 19.47
CA ASN A 230 -5.54 35.04 19.97
C ASN A 230 -5.92 35.99 18.82
N ALA A 231 -5.05 36.12 17.81
CA ALA A 231 -5.37 36.88 16.60
C ALA A 231 -6.58 36.28 15.84
N GLY A 232 -6.69 34.95 15.75
CA GLY A 232 -7.87 34.28 15.19
C GLY A 232 -9.15 34.55 15.99
N LYS A 233 -9.06 34.58 17.33
CA LYS A 233 -10.18 34.97 18.21
C LYS A 233 -10.62 36.41 17.95
N ASP A 234 -9.66 37.32 17.78
CA ASP A 234 -9.94 38.73 17.52
C ASP A 234 -10.61 38.91 16.16
N VAL A 235 -10.17 38.21 15.12
CA VAL A 235 -10.86 38.20 13.80
C VAL A 235 -12.30 37.73 13.94
N ILE A 236 -12.57 36.68 14.71
CA ILE A 236 -13.94 36.19 14.94
C ILE A 236 -14.77 37.24 15.68
N LYS A 237 -14.25 37.84 16.75
CA LYS A 237 -14.93 38.90 17.52
C LYS A 237 -15.20 40.15 16.69
N ASP A 238 -14.26 40.53 15.84
CA ASP A 238 -14.35 41.68 14.95
C ASP A 238 -15.32 41.43 13.79
N THR A 239 -15.34 40.22 13.24
CA THR A 239 -16.30 39.82 12.19
C THR A 239 -17.73 39.79 12.72
N ALA A 240 -17.91 39.42 13.99
CA ALA A 240 -19.21 39.44 14.67
C ALA A 240 -19.61 40.82 15.21
N ALA A 241 -18.78 41.85 15.04
CA ALA A 241 -19.07 43.18 15.55
C ALA A 241 -20.26 43.84 14.82
N TRP A 242 -20.99 44.68 15.54
CA TRP A 242 -22.09 45.47 15.00
C TRP A 242 -21.92 46.96 15.32
N LYS A 243 -22.72 47.81 14.68
CA LYS A 243 -22.64 49.27 14.88
C LYS A 243 -23.80 49.78 15.73
N VAL A 244 -23.50 50.56 16.76
CA VAL A 244 -24.51 51.27 17.57
C VAL A 244 -24.48 52.76 17.26
N LYS A 245 -25.66 53.38 17.16
CA LYS A 245 -25.80 54.83 16.94
C LYS A 245 -27.08 55.34 17.60
N ALA A 246 -26.97 56.47 18.28
CA ALA A 246 -28.12 57.21 18.80
C ALA A 246 -28.20 58.57 18.09
N ASN A 247 -29.38 58.90 17.54
CA ASN A 247 -29.64 60.18 16.88
C ASN A 247 -28.58 60.48 15.80
N SER A 248 -28.03 61.70 15.80
CA SER A 248 -27.02 62.17 14.84
C SER A 248 -25.57 61.90 15.28
N ASN A 249 -25.34 61.12 16.35
CA ASN A 249 -23.98 60.80 16.79
C ASN A 249 -23.23 59.92 15.78
N PRO A 250 -21.88 59.92 15.79
CA PRO A 250 -21.10 58.93 15.05
C PRO A 250 -21.48 57.50 15.43
N ALA A 251 -21.39 56.57 14.47
CA ALA A 251 -21.64 55.16 14.73
C ALA A 251 -20.42 54.52 15.40
N GLU A 252 -20.63 53.91 16.56
CA GLU A 252 -19.59 53.21 17.31
C GLU A 252 -19.59 51.72 16.98
N THR A 253 -18.43 51.07 17.04
CA THR A 253 -18.31 49.61 16.86
C THR A 253 -18.49 48.93 18.20
N VAL A 254 -19.41 47.99 18.28
CA VAL A 254 -19.57 47.07 19.42
C VAL A 254 -18.97 45.73 19.02
N LYS A 255 -17.80 45.43 19.55
CA LYS A 255 -17.06 44.18 19.34
C LYS A 255 -17.46 43.13 20.38
N GLY A 256 -17.11 41.87 20.11
CA GLY A 256 -17.31 40.79 21.07
C GLY A 256 -16.56 41.03 22.39
N GLY A 257 -17.30 41.29 23.47
CA GLY A 257 -16.77 41.59 24.80
C GLY A 257 -17.02 43.02 25.27
N ASP A 258 -17.46 43.91 24.39
CA ASP A 258 -17.83 45.27 24.77
C ASP A 258 -19.15 45.28 25.57
N GLU A 259 -19.26 46.20 26.53
CA GLU A 259 -20.46 46.42 27.33
C GLU A 259 -21.25 47.62 26.77
N VAL A 260 -22.55 47.44 26.53
CA VAL A 260 -23.47 48.51 26.12
C VAL A 260 -24.40 48.84 27.28
N VAL A 261 -24.26 50.05 27.81
CA VAL A 261 -25.03 50.51 28.99
C VAL A 261 -26.15 51.47 28.56
N PHE A 262 -27.40 51.10 28.82
CA PHE A 262 -28.56 51.99 28.69
C PHE A 262 -28.89 52.61 30.05
N LYS A 263 -28.99 53.94 30.13
CA LYS A 263 -29.23 54.68 31.37
C LYS A 263 -30.59 55.36 31.36
N ASP A 264 -31.25 55.42 32.52
CA ASP A 264 -32.47 56.20 32.71
C ASP A 264 -32.25 57.67 32.34
N GLY A 265 -33.21 58.23 31.61
CA GLY A 265 -33.27 59.65 31.29
C GLY A 265 -34.32 60.38 32.13
N ALA A 266 -34.43 61.69 31.93
CA ALA A 266 -35.55 62.45 32.51
C ALA A 266 -36.88 61.93 31.96
N GLY A 267 -37.76 61.44 32.84
CA GLY A 267 -39.07 60.90 32.45
C GLY A 267 -39.04 59.55 31.72
N VAL A 268 -37.89 58.88 31.61
CA VAL A 268 -37.76 57.56 30.98
C VAL A 268 -37.20 56.58 32.00
N LYS A 269 -37.81 55.40 32.07
CA LYS A 269 -37.35 54.28 32.88
C LYS A 269 -36.99 53.10 31.98
N ILE A 270 -35.77 52.61 32.14
CA ILE A 270 -35.21 51.47 31.42
C ILE A 270 -34.97 50.34 32.43
N THR A 271 -35.49 49.16 32.12
CA THR A 271 -35.25 47.95 32.92
C THR A 271 -34.81 46.81 32.03
N GLN A 272 -34.04 45.88 32.58
CA GLN A 272 -33.52 44.73 31.86
C GLN A 272 -33.86 43.44 32.62
N SER A 273 -34.35 42.44 31.89
CA SER A 273 -34.48 41.06 32.37
C SER A 273 -33.85 40.13 31.33
N GLY A 274 -32.66 39.60 31.64
CA GLY A 274 -31.88 38.81 30.68
C GLY A 274 -31.55 39.59 29.40
N LYS A 275 -32.13 39.19 28.26
CA LYS A 275 -31.92 39.83 26.94
C LYS A 275 -33.04 40.80 26.55
N GLU A 276 -34.05 40.98 27.40
CA GLU A 276 -35.18 41.86 27.13
C GLU A 276 -35.00 43.19 27.86
N PHE A 277 -35.13 44.29 27.12
CA PHE A 277 -35.08 45.65 27.63
C PHE A 277 -36.45 46.28 27.52
N THR A 278 -37.00 46.75 28.63
CA THR A 278 -38.25 47.52 28.65
C THR A 278 -37.92 49.00 28.81
N ILE A 279 -38.29 49.81 27.82
CA ILE A 279 -38.15 51.27 27.83
C ILE A 279 -39.57 51.84 27.98
N SER A 280 -39.80 52.60 29.05
CA SER A 280 -41.12 53.10 29.40
C SER A 280 -41.07 54.55 29.87
N ALA A 281 -42.21 55.23 29.77
CA ALA A 281 -42.38 56.53 30.39
C ALA A 281 -42.42 56.37 31.92
N ASP A 282 -41.55 57.08 32.63
CA ASP A 282 -41.59 57.16 34.08
C ASP A 282 -42.62 58.20 34.50
N THR A 283 -43.89 57.78 34.58
CA THR A 283 -45.02 58.66 34.90
C THR A 283 -44.89 59.35 36.24
N SER A 284 -44.14 58.76 37.20
CA SER A 284 -43.88 59.36 38.50
C SER A 284 -42.94 60.57 38.42
N LYS A 285 -41.95 60.53 37.50
CA LYS A 285 -41.04 61.65 37.26
C LYS A 285 -41.65 62.67 36.30
N ILE A 286 -42.36 62.21 35.27
CA ILE A 286 -43.03 63.09 34.29
C ILE A 286 -44.07 63.97 35.00
N SER A 287 -44.89 63.42 35.89
CA SER A 287 -45.94 64.19 36.57
C SER A 287 -45.41 65.30 37.47
N GLN A 288 -44.25 65.08 38.11
CA GLN A 288 -43.60 66.07 38.96
C GLN A 288 -42.85 67.14 38.15
N ALA A 289 -42.16 66.75 37.07
CA ALA A 289 -41.36 67.67 36.26
C ALA A 289 -42.19 68.49 35.26
N THR A 290 -43.38 68.00 34.88
CA THR A 290 -44.25 68.67 33.91
C THR A 290 -45.22 69.59 34.63
N LYS A 291 -45.27 70.85 34.19
CA LYS A 291 -46.22 71.83 34.71
C LYS A 291 -47.37 72.05 33.73
N ILE A 292 -48.56 72.22 34.28
CA ILE A 292 -49.75 72.70 33.58
C ILE A 292 -49.79 74.22 33.77
N SER A 293 -49.58 74.98 32.70
CA SER A 293 -49.75 76.43 32.73
C SER A 293 -51.21 76.81 32.47
N TYR A 294 -51.78 77.68 33.29
CA TYR A 294 -53.15 78.17 33.16
C TYR A 294 -53.24 79.67 33.44
N THR A 295 -54.33 80.29 32.97
CA THR A 295 -54.62 81.71 33.21
C THR A 295 -56.10 81.86 33.56
N ALA A 296 -56.41 82.80 34.46
CA ALA A 296 -57.77 83.26 34.66
C ALA A 296 -57.92 84.57 33.87
N ASN A 297 -58.92 84.65 32.97
CA ASN A 297 -59.22 85.88 32.21
C ASN A 297 -58.01 86.50 31.47
N GLY A 298 -57.07 85.68 30.99
CA GLY A 298 -55.92 86.15 30.22
C GLY A 298 -54.82 86.86 31.03
N THR A 299 -54.83 86.79 32.37
CA THR A 299 -53.80 87.42 33.22
C THR A 299 -52.39 86.87 32.93
N THR A 300 -51.39 87.75 32.94
CA THR A 300 -49.96 87.43 32.82
C THR A 300 -49.17 87.85 34.07
N PRO A 301 -48.17 87.07 34.53
CA PRO A 301 -47.69 85.80 33.97
C PRO A 301 -48.69 84.65 34.16
N LYS A 302 -48.53 83.57 33.39
CA LYS A 302 -49.32 82.35 33.57
C LYS A 302 -49.06 81.79 34.97
N GLN A 303 -50.11 81.27 35.59
CA GLN A 303 -49.96 80.45 36.78
C GLN A 303 -49.57 79.04 36.37
N GLU A 304 -48.86 78.32 37.23
CA GLU A 304 -48.41 76.96 36.97
C GLU A 304 -48.70 76.07 38.17
N VAL A 305 -49.18 74.86 37.89
CA VAL A 305 -49.26 73.75 38.84
C VAL A 305 -48.52 72.56 38.24
N SER A 306 -47.98 71.66 39.07
CA SER A 306 -47.44 70.42 38.52
C SER A 306 -48.58 69.54 38.00
N LEU A 307 -48.30 68.67 37.03
CA LEU A 307 -49.26 67.67 36.56
C LEU A 307 -49.64 66.70 37.70
N ALA A 308 -48.75 66.47 38.67
CA ALA A 308 -49.02 65.68 39.86
C ALA A 308 -50.03 66.34 40.82
N ASP A 309 -49.90 67.66 41.04
CA ASP A 309 -50.78 68.40 41.95
C ASP A 309 -52.16 68.67 41.32
N GLY A 310 -52.20 68.85 39.99
CA GLY A 310 -53.42 69.18 39.27
C GLY A 310 -53.97 70.57 39.62
N LEU A 311 -55.16 70.89 39.09
CA LEU A 311 -55.85 72.13 39.39
C LEU A 311 -56.73 71.96 40.64
N ASN A 312 -56.53 72.81 41.63
CA ASN A 312 -57.36 72.86 42.84
C ASN A 312 -58.36 74.02 42.77
N PHE A 313 -59.63 73.71 42.52
CA PHE A 313 -60.72 74.69 42.52
C PHE A 313 -61.28 74.83 43.92
N GLN A 314 -61.14 76.01 44.50
CA GLN A 314 -61.59 76.32 45.86
C GLN A 314 -62.89 77.12 45.86
N ASP A 315 -63.65 77.03 46.95
CA ASP A 315 -64.84 77.84 47.18
C ASP A 315 -64.47 79.33 47.18
N GLY A 316 -65.29 80.14 46.50
CA GLY A 316 -65.21 81.60 46.55
C GLY A 316 -66.04 82.16 47.71
N LYS A 317 -66.00 83.49 47.91
CA LYS A 317 -66.77 84.15 48.99
C LYS A 317 -68.27 83.81 48.96
N PHE A 318 -68.86 83.67 47.77
CA PHE A 318 -70.29 83.36 47.59
C PHE A 318 -70.55 82.24 46.58
N THR A 319 -69.52 81.48 46.23
CA THR A 319 -69.63 80.39 45.25
C THR A 319 -69.01 79.14 45.84
N LYS A 320 -69.68 78.01 45.63
CA LYS A 320 -69.13 76.70 45.97
C LYS A 320 -68.60 76.05 44.71
N ALA A 321 -67.33 75.69 44.70
CA ALA A 321 -66.70 75.01 43.58
C ALA A 321 -67.04 73.51 43.66
N SER A 322 -67.45 72.93 42.53
CA SER A 322 -67.56 71.48 42.40
C SER A 322 -67.02 71.04 41.05
N VAL A 323 -66.51 69.80 40.99
CA VAL A 323 -66.03 69.17 39.77
C VAL A 323 -66.79 67.87 39.56
N ASP A 324 -67.42 67.71 38.40
CA ASP A 324 -68.16 66.49 38.06
C ASP A 324 -67.30 65.49 37.25
N THR A 325 -67.92 64.35 36.90
CA THR A 325 -67.30 63.32 36.07
C THR A 325 -66.84 63.89 34.73
N ALA A 326 -65.59 63.63 34.34
CA ALA A 326 -64.88 64.21 33.19
C ALA A 326 -64.36 65.65 33.36
N GLY A 327 -64.33 66.17 34.60
CA GLY A 327 -63.61 67.40 34.93
C GLY A 327 -64.34 68.70 34.60
N LYS A 328 -65.68 68.70 34.46
CA LYS A 328 -66.41 69.97 34.29
C LYS A 328 -66.49 70.68 35.63
N VAL A 329 -65.99 71.91 35.63
CA VAL A 329 -65.98 72.79 36.80
C VAL A 329 -67.31 73.55 36.86
N LYS A 330 -68.00 73.49 38.00
CA LYS A 330 -69.21 74.25 38.30
C LYS A 330 -68.95 75.18 39.48
N TYR A 331 -69.54 76.36 39.39
CA TYR A 331 -69.60 77.32 40.50
C TYR A 331 -71.06 77.56 40.83
N ASP A 332 -71.54 76.90 41.86
CA ASP A 332 -72.89 77.11 42.36
C ASP A 332 -72.88 78.34 43.28
N THR A 333 -73.86 79.22 43.13
CA THR A 333 -74.00 80.38 44.02
C THR A 333 -74.58 79.95 45.36
N VAL A 334 -73.91 80.36 46.45
CA VAL A 334 -74.42 80.15 47.80
C VAL A 334 -75.37 81.29 48.11
N THR A 335 -76.67 80.99 48.15
CA THR A 335 -77.72 81.98 48.40
C THR A 335 -78.23 81.92 49.84
N GLN A 336 -78.58 83.07 50.40
CA GLN A 336 -79.24 83.24 51.68
C GLN A 336 -80.60 83.92 51.47
N GLY A 337 -81.65 83.32 52.04
CA GLY A 337 -82.99 83.90 52.04
C GLY A 337 -83.09 85.09 53.00
N ILE A 338 -83.91 86.06 52.63
CA ILE A 338 -84.28 87.19 53.49
C ILE A 338 -85.74 86.99 53.91
N THR A 339 -86.02 87.06 55.21
CA THR A 339 -87.38 86.89 55.74
C THR A 339 -87.99 88.23 56.11
N VAL A 340 -89.32 88.33 56.03
CA VAL A 340 -90.06 89.51 56.48
C VAL A 340 -90.93 89.12 57.66
N THR A 341 -90.71 89.79 58.79
CA THR A 341 -91.54 89.61 60.00
C THR A 341 -92.19 90.96 60.33
N ASN A 342 -93.51 90.97 60.46
CA ASN A 342 -94.29 92.18 60.79
C ASN A 342 -93.99 93.38 59.89
N GLY A 343 -93.84 93.15 58.58
CA GLY A 343 -93.61 94.23 57.60
C GLY A 343 -92.19 94.78 57.57
N LYS A 344 -91.22 94.16 58.25
CA LYS A 344 -89.79 94.53 58.19
C LYS A 344 -88.93 93.36 57.71
N ALA A 345 -88.10 93.60 56.71
CA ALA A 345 -87.10 92.63 56.26
C ALA A 345 -86.01 92.44 57.32
N THR A 346 -85.59 91.20 57.55
CA THR A 346 -84.44 90.89 58.41
C THR A 346 -83.14 91.30 57.72
N VAL A 347 -82.23 91.96 58.45
CA VAL A 347 -80.85 92.17 57.98
C VAL A 347 -80.07 90.90 58.31
N PRO A 348 -79.56 90.14 57.30
CA PRO A 348 -78.78 88.94 57.56
C PRO A 348 -77.51 89.25 58.37
N ALA A 349 -77.10 88.32 59.23
CA ALA A 349 -75.90 88.48 60.07
C ALA A 349 -74.58 88.34 59.29
N THR A 350 -74.62 87.78 58.07
CA THR A 350 -73.47 87.62 57.18
C THR A 350 -73.84 88.06 55.77
N ASP A 351 -72.85 88.58 55.03
CA ASP A 351 -73.01 88.86 53.60
C ASP A 351 -73.44 87.58 52.87
N GLY A 352 -74.41 87.70 51.96
CA GLY A 352 -74.86 86.58 51.15
C GLY A 352 -75.50 87.07 49.85
N LEU A 353 -75.53 86.19 48.85
CA LEU A 353 -76.32 86.42 47.65
C LEU A 353 -77.78 86.11 47.95
N THR A 354 -78.69 86.95 47.50
CA THR A 354 -80.13 86.71 47.60
C THR A 354 -80.67 86.56 46.18
N THR A 355 -81.63 85.66 45.95
CA THR A 355 -82.18 85.51 44.60
C THR A 355 -83.19 86.61 44.30
N ALA A 356 -83.46 86.88 43.02
CA ALA A 356 -84.54 87.78 42.63
C ALA A 356 -85.89 87.37 43.23
N LYS A 357 -86.11 86.05 43.43
CA LYS A 357 -87.30 85.52 44.09
C LYS A 357 -87.33 85.87 45.58
N ASP A 358 -86.20 85.77 46.27
CA ASP A 358 -86.10 86.14 47.68
C ASP A 358 -86.39 87.64 47.88
N ILE A 359 -85.84 88.50 47.02
CA ILE A 359 -86.16 89.94 47.02
C ILE A 359 -87.63 90.21 46.72
N ALA A 360 -88.21 89.57 45.69
CA ALA A 360 -89.62 89.77 45.35
C ALA A 360 -90.53 89.34 46.51
N ASN A 361 -90.22 88.21 47.17
CA ASN A 361 -90.94 87.76 48.37
C ASN A 361 -90.83 88.76 49.52
N VAL A 362 -89.65 89.37 49.71
CA VAL A 362 -89.49 90.44 50.70
C VAL A 362 -90.38 91.61 50.34
N VAL A 363 -90.24 92.17 49.14
CA VAL A 363 -90.98 93.36 48.70
C VAL A 363 -92.49 93.16 48.78
N ASN A 364 -93.01 92.00 48.33
CA ASN A 364 -94.44 91.72 48.37
C ASN A 364 -95.02 91.55 49.79
N ASN A 365 -94.20 91.17 50.77
CA ASN A 365 -94.61 91.04 52.17
C ASN A 365 -94.35 92.30 53.00
N LEU A 366 -93.75 93.35 52.42
CA LEU A 366 -93.66 94.67 53.03
C LEU A 366 -95.03 95.37 52.85
N GLY A 367 -95.88 95.24 53.86
CA GLY A 367 -97.19 95.90 53.90
C GLY A 367 -97.50 96.42 55.30
N TRP A 368 -98.23 97.54 55.36
CA TRP A 368 -98.64 98.17 56.61
C TRP A 368 -100.06 97.73 56.94
N LYS A 369 -100.27 97.07 58.09
CA LYS A 369 -101.61 96.81 58.63
C LYS A 369 -102.12 98.08 59.32
N ALA A 370 -103.07 98.78 58.71
CA ALA A 370 -103.81 99.84 59.38
C ALA A 370 -105.06 99.25 60.04
N ASN A 371 -105.11 99.22 61.37
CA ASN A 371 -106.36 98.99 62.10
C ASN A 371 -107.04 100.34 62.32
N ALA A 372 -108.25 100.51 61.79
CA ALA A 372 -109.13 101.61 62.13
C ALA A 372 -110.15 101.11 63.16
N GLY A 373 -110.09 101.69 64.37
CA GLY A 373 -110.91 101.37 65.53
C GLY A 373 -110.29 101.95 66.78
#